data_AF-A0A8C6ZRK3-F1
#
_entry.id   AF-A0A8C6ZRK3-F1
#
_cell.length_a   1.000
_cell.length_b   1.000
_cell.length_c   1.000
_cell.angle_alpha   90.00
_cell.angle_beta   90.00
_cell.angle_gamma   90.00
#
_symmetry.space_group_name_H-M   'P 1'
#
loop_
_entity.id
_entity.type
_entity.pdbx_description
1 polymer ?
#
loop_
_entity_poly.entity_id
_entity_poly.type
_entity_poly.pdbx_seq_one_letter_code
_entity_poly.pdbx_strand_id
1 'polypeptide(L)'
;FGFAYHLVFMRKDKAHEVLKVQKRANYFLEEIRPGNLERECIEEKCSFEEAKEIFHSREKTMEFWFNYKGLNPCNTNPCKNGGVCKIRHYTYFCICPPNFGGDNCEQEKQQCWYKNGGCWHYCQDSAGAGTFQVACSCARDYALHEDGKRCVQAGEAPRASWRCPAPGKQPDVSHTHTHTHTELTPSWVSAHLDGTAQPSAQPHVPPSTGSAVGPSVAARVAGGTFCQRGQCPWQVLIRNSRDEGFCGGSLISSRWVVTAAHCLDLVRPHHVTVGEETSTLPFLTTVWEQKIGVERSWRHPHYDADNYNSDIALLRLSSAVALGAFALPICLPSAGLAALLTEEGRVGTVSGWGATHECGAPLRFLMHVRVPVVSMERCQRAMDRLVTDNMFCAGYEAEAEDACKGDSGGPFAVPYHNTWFLLGIVSWGEGCAEKGKYGVYTRVANYIPWITEVIESVEDAEKILH
;
A
#
# COMPACT_ATOMS: atom_id res chain seq x y z
N PHE A 1 42.57 85.64 -34.16
CA PHE A 1 42.00 84.47 -34.88
C PHE A 1 42.02 83.26 -33.94
N GLY A 2 40.87 82.61 -33.71
CA GLY A 2 40.82 81.24 -33.16
C GLY A 2 39.87 80.98 -31.97
N PHE A 3 38.57 80.78 -32.25
CA PHE A 3 37.62 79.92 -31.50
C PHE A 3 38.13 78.45 -31.48
N ALA A 4 37.69 77.44 -30.70
CA ALA A 4 36.59 77.08 -29.78
C ALA A 4 37.17 75.91 -28.91
N TYR A 5 36.60 75.43 -27.79
CA TYR A 5 35.40 74.58 -27.70
C TYR A 5 34.97 74.46 -26.23
N HIS A 6 33.68 74.64 -25.96
CA HIS A 6 33.05 74.27 -24.69
C HIS A 6 32.75 72.75 -24.69
N LEU A 7 33.26 72.03 -23.70
CA LEU A 7 32.84 70.66 -23.39
C LEU A 7 31.54 70.70 -22.58
N VAL A 8 30.45 70.23 -23.17
CA VAL A 8 29.14 70.03 -22.52
C VAL A 8 28.98 68.55 -22.21
N PHE A 9 29.59 68.04 -21.13
CA PHE A 9 29.19 66.76 -20.55
C PHE A 9 29.41 66.76 -19.02
N MET A 10 28.31 66.67 -18.28
CA MET A 10 28.30 66.47 -16.82
C MET A 10 28.59 65.00 -16.46
N ARG A 11 29.34 64.77 -15.37
CA ARG A 11 29.67 63.43 -14.88
C ARG A 11 28.44 62.70 -14.32
N LYS A 12 28.43 61.37 -14.48
CA LYS A 12 27.32 60.44 -14.21
C LYS A 12 26.83 60.48 -12.74
N ASP A 13 27.72 60.80 -11.82
CA ASP A 13 27.48 60.96 -10.38
C ASP A 13 26.74 62.27 -10.01
N LYS A 14 26.70 63.27 -10.91
CA LYS A 14 25.92 64.51 -10.74
C LYS A 14 24.61 64.55 -11.54
N ALA A 15 24.30 63.51 -12.31
CA ALA A 15 23.08 63.47 -13.11
C ALA A 15 21.80 63.29 -12.27
N HIS A 16 21.91 62.84 -11.03
CA HIS A 16 20.76 62.58 -10.14
C HIS A 16 20.30 63.83 -9.37
N GLU A 17 21.06 64.93 -9.38
CA GLU A 17 20.66 66.19 -8.71
C GLU A 17 19.89 67.15 -9.63
N VAL A 18 19.97 66.98 -10.95
CA VAL A 18 19.35 67.90 -11.93
C VAL A 18 17.89 67.54 -12.24
N LEU A 19 17.45 66.31 -11.92
CA LEU A 19 16.06 65.90 -12.01
C LEU A 19 15.51 65.59 -10.61
N LYS A 20 15.40 66.62 -9.76
CA LYS A 20 14.35 66.61 -8.74
C LYS A 20 13.02 66.83 -9.46
N VAL A 21 12.39 65.75 -9.89
CA VAL A 21 10.97 65.77 -10.26
C VAL A 21 10.23 66.23 -9.00
N GLN A 22 9.76 67.48 -8.99
CA GLN A 22 8.80 67.92 -7.98
C GLN A 22 7.58 67.00 -8.12
N LYS A 23 7.16 66.36 -7.03
CA LYS A 23 5.83 65.72 -6.97
C LYS A 23 4.81 66.76 -7.46
N ARG A 24 3.97 66.42 -8.42
CA ARG A 24 2.87 67.28 -8.86
C ARG A 24 1.67 67.20 -7.92
N ALA A 25 1.79 66.50 -6.79
CA ALA A 25 0.70 66.32 -5.85
C ALA A 25 0.00 67.64 -5.42
N ASN A 26 -1.33 67.62 -5.55
CA ASN A 26 -2.32 68.50 -4.93
C ASN A 26 -2.37 69.95 -5.45
N TYR A 27 -2.50 70.15 -6.77
CA TYR A 27 -2.96 71.45 -7.27
C TYR A 27 -4.49 71.52 -7.22
N PHE A 28 -5.07 72.59 -6.65
CA PHE A 28 -6.52 72.82 -6.44
C PHE A 28 -7.42 72.62 -7.68
N LEU A 29 -6.85 72.55 -8.89
CA LEU A 29 -7.57 72.40 -10.16
C LEU A 29 -7.38 71.02 -10.82
N GLU A 30 -6.63 70.11 -10.20
CA GLU A 30 -6.35 68.77 -10.74
C GLU A 30 -7.60 67.88 -10.75
N GLU A 31 -8.45 67.99 -9.71
CA GLU A 31 -9.78 67.35 -9.59
C GLU A 31 -10.81 67.80 -10.63
N ILE A 32 -10.55 68.89 -11.37
CA ILE A 32 -11.46 69.37 -12.44
C ILE A 32 -11.20 68.60 -13.75
N ARG A 33 -10.06 67.92 -13.86
CA ARG A 33 -9.71 67.15 -15.06
C ARG A 33 -10.33 65.75 -14.98
N PRO A 34 -10.78 65.18 -16.12
CA PRO A 34 -11.23 63.80 -16.13
C PRO A 34 -10.08 62.88 -15.69
N GLY A 35 -10.42 61.90 -14.85
CA GLY A 35 -9.48 60.94 -14.26
C GLY A 35 -8.59 60.29 -15.32
N ASN A 36 -7.29 60.23 -15.05
CA ASN A 36 -6.30 59.70 -16.01
C ASN A 36 -5.34 58.71 -15.34
N LEU A 37 -5.36 57.45 -15.81
CA LEU A 37 -4.55 56.36 -15.27
C LEU A 37 -3.04 56.66 -15.23
N GLU A 38 -2.49 57.20 -16.31
CA GLU A 38 -1.06 57.50 -16.41
C GLU A 38 -0.67 58.59 -15.39
N ARG A 39 -1.44 59.68 -15.35
CA ARG A 39 -1.14 60.83 -14.48
C ARG A 39 -1.33 60.53 -13.00
N GLU A 40 -2.43 59.90 -12.62
CA GLU A 40 -2.83 59.78 -11.21
C GLU A 40 -2.27 58.53 -10.55
N CYS A 41 -2.18 57.42 -11.29
CA CYS A 41 -1.83 56.13 -10.72
C CYS A 41 -0.46 55.57 -11.15
N ILE A 42 0.09 55.98 -12.31
CA ILE A 42 1.39 55.47 -12.79
C ILE A 42 2.51 56.46 -12.48
N GLU A 43 2.33 57.74 -12.81
CA GLU A 43 3.23 58.83 -12.45
C GLU A 43 3.18 59.12 -10.94
N GLU A 44 2.02 58.88 -10.30
CA GLU A 44 1.77 59.15 -8.87
C GLU A 44 1.11 57.97 -8.11
N LYS A 45 0.95 58.13 -6.79
CA LYS A 45 0.24 57.17 -5.92
C LYS A 45 -1.22 57.56 -5.78
N CYS A 46 -2.13 56.87 -6.47
CA CYS A 46 -3.57 57.14 -6.37
C CYS A 46 -4.28 56.40 -5.20
N SER A 47 -5.39 57.00 -4.77
CA SER A 47 -6.41 56.49 -3.86
C SER A 47 -7.42 55.59 -4.57
N PHE A 48 -8.27 54.89 -3.80
CA PHE A 48 -9.26 53.98 -4.38
C PHE A 48 -10.36 54.77 -5.09
N GLU A 49 -10.70 55.94 -4.56
CA GLU A 49 -11.67 56.88 -5.10
C GLU A 49 -11.24 57.41 -6.47
N GLU A 50 -9.97 57.81 -6.63
CA GLU A 50 -9.41 58.23 -7.93
C GLU A 50 -9.41 57.07 -8.95
N ALA A 51 -9.00 55.87 -8.53
CA ALA A 51 -9.11 54.69 -9.38
C ALA A 51 -10.55 54.39 -9.80
N LYS A 52 -11.52 54.59 -8.89
CA LYS A 52 -12.95 54.40 -9.16
C LYS A 52 -13.48 55.41 -10.17
N GLU A 53 -12.99 56.65 -10.11
CA GLU A 53 -13.32 57.70 -11.07
C GLU A 53 -12.75 57.41 -12.46
N ILE A 54 -11.57 56.78 -12.56
CA ILE A 54 -10.97 56.37 -13.84
C ILE A 54 -11.75 55.23 -14.51
N PHE A 55 -12.09 54.19 -13.75
CA PHE A 55 -12.63 52.95 -14.33
C PHE A 55 -14.17 52.92 -14.39
N HIS A 56 -14.85 53.79 -13.64
CA HIS A 56 -16.31 53.96 -13.52
C HIS A 56 -17.13 52.72 -13.10
N SER A 57 -16.60 51.50 -13.27
CA SER A 57 -17.15 50.21 -12.83
C SER A 57 -16.36 49.71 -11.64
N ARG A 58 -17.08 49.18 -10.65
CA ARG A 58 -16.48 48.61 -9.44
C ARG A 58 -15.59 47.41 -9.76
N GLU A 59 -15.97 46.59 -10.74
CA GLU A 59 -15.24 45.41 -11.19
C GLU A 59 -13.89 45.81 -11.77
N LYS A 60 -13.87 46.74 -12.73
CA LYS A 60 -12.64 47.23 -13.36
C LYS A 60 -11.73 47.98 -12.38
N THR A 61 -12.34 48.74 -11.46
CA THR A 61 -11.60 49.42 -10.38
C THR A 61 -10.90 48.41 -9.50
N MET A 62 -11.58 47.33 -9.10
CA MET A 62 -11.02 46.27 -8.27
C MET A 62 -9.94 45.46 -8.99
N GLU A 63 -10.08 45.17 -10.28
CA GLU A 63 -9.04 44.53 -11.10
C GLU A 63 -7.75 45.35 -11.14
N PHE A 64 -7.87 46.65 -11.39
CA PHE A 64 -6.74 47.57 -11.33
C PHE A 64 -6.16 47.63 -9.92
N TRP A 65 -7.00 47.86 -8.91
CA TRP A 65 -6.58 48.07 -7.53
C TRP A 65 -5.88 46.86 -6.91
N PHE A 66 -6.36 45.66 -7.22
CA PHE A 66 -5.79 44.39 -6.79
C PHE A 66 -4.34 44.24 -7.26
N ASN A 67 -4.05 44.59 -8.51
CA ASN A 67 -2.70 44.58 -9.06
C ASN A 67 -1.87 45.77 -8.55
N TYR A 68 -2.47 46.96 -8.51
CA TYR A 68 -1.83 48.22 -8.12
C TYR A 68 -1.28 48.21 -6.69
N LYS A 69 -2.01 47.59 -5.75
CA LYS A 69 -1.58 47.43 -4.35
C LYS A 69 -0.79 46.14 -4.10
N GLY A 70 -0.59 45.29 -5.12
CA GLY A 70 0.09 44.00 -4.97
C GLY A 70 -0.66 43.03 -4.05
N LEU A 71 -2.00 43.08 -4.04
CA LEU A 71 -2.87 42.31 -3.14
C LEU A 71 -3.02 40.85 -3.56
N ASN A 72 -2.24 40.37 -4.54
CA ASN A 72 -2.28 38.98 -4.99
C ASN A 72 -1.88 38.03 -3.84
N PRO A 73 -2.84 37.28 -3.25
CA PRO A 73 -2.55 36.41 -2.13
C PRO A 73 -1.68 35.21 -2.53
N CYS A 74 -1.61 34.89 -3.83
CA CYS A 74 -0.82 33.77 -4.34
C CYS A 74 0.66 34.11 -4.60
N ASN A 75 1.12 35.34 -4.38
CA ASN A 75 2.54 35.71 -4.58
C ASN A 75 3.51 34.87 -3.74
N THR A 76 3.12 34.47 -2.52
CA THR A 76 3.93 33.62 -1.63
C THR A 76 3.43 32.18 -1.55
N ASN A 77 2.47 31.79 -2.40
CA ASN A 77 1.70 30.54 -2.35
C ASN A 77 1.28 30.11 -0.91
N PRO A 78 0.11 30.52 -0.41
CA PRO A 78 -0.38 30.16 0.92
C PRO A 78 -0.76 28.68 1.06
N CYS A 79 -0.91 27.95 -0.05
CA CYS A 79 -1.29 26.55 -0.06
C CYS A 79 -0.11 25.67 0.40
N LYS A 80 -0.35 24.85 1.43
CA LYS A 80 0.64 23.93 1.97
C LYS A 80 0.76 22.66 1.13
N ASN A 81 1.78 21.85 1.44
CA ASN A 81 1.95 20.49 0.94
C ASN A 81 1.93 20.36 -0.60
N GLY A 82 2.46 21.36 -1.31
CA GLY A 82 2.48 21.37 -2.78
C GLY A 82 1.16 21.77 -3.43
N GLY A 83 0.21 22.33 -2.66
CA GLY A 83 -1.03 22.89 -3.19
C GLY A 83 -0.79 24.05 -4.15
N VAL A 84 -1.67 24.15 -5.15
CA VAL A 84 -1.60 25.20 -6.16
C VAL A 84 -2.58 26.32 -5.77
N CYS A 85 -2.05 27.50 -5.48
CA CYS A 85 -2.86 28.69 -5.23
C CYS A 85 -3.48 29.22 -6.52
N LYS A 86 -4.80 29.42 -6.50
CA LYS A 86 -5.55 30.05 -7.59
C LYS A 86 -6.38 31.19 -7.02
N ILE A 87 -6.48 32.27 -7.79
CA ILE A 87 -7.26 33.45 -7.40
C ILE A 87 -8.69 33.26 -7.90
N ARG A 88 -9.68 33.52 -7.05
CA ARG A 88 -11.10 33.58 -7.41
C ARG A 88 -11.74 34.76 -6.70
N HIS A 89 -12.34 35.67 -7.45
CA HIS A 89 -13.05 36.84 -6.90
C HIS A 89 -12.22 37.65 -5.88
N TYR A 90 -10.96 37.94 -6.20
CA TYR A 90 -10.03 38.71 -5.35
C TYR A 90 -9.65 38.03 -4.02
N THR A 91 -10.11 36.81 -3.77
CA THR A 91 -9.58 35.91 -2.73
C THR A 91 -8.80 34.77 -3.39
N TYR A 92 -8.14 33.94 -2.58
CA TYR A 92 -7.48 32.74 -3.09
C TYR A 92 -8.24 31.49 -2.67
N PHE A 93 -8.04 30.42 -3.42
CA PHE A 93 -8.39 29.07 -3.03
C PHE A 93 -7.24 28.14 -3.40
N CYS A 94 -7.13 27.03 -2.67
CA CYS A 94 -6.10 26.05 -2.91
C CYS A 94 -6.65 24.84 -3.65
N ILE A 95 -5.97 24.45 -4.73
CA ILE A 95 -6.16 23.14 -5.36
C ILE A 95 -5.17 22.20 -4.68
N CYS A 96 -5.70 21.34 -3.83
CA CYS A 96 -4.89 20.41 -3.05
C CYS A 96 -4.50 19.17 -3.84
N PRO A 97 -3.28 18.64 -3.64
CA PRO A 97 -2.93 17.32 -4.15
C PRO A 97 -3.90 16.26 -3.62
N PRO A 98 -4.01 15.09 -4.27
CA PRO A 98 -4.95 14.03 -3.89
C PRO A 98 -4.89 13.64 -2.40
N ASN A 99 -3.73 13.77 -1.77
CA ASN A 99 -3.46 13.36 -0.39
C ASN A 99 -3.76 14.44 0.65
N PHE A 100 -4.17 15.64 0.23
CA PHE A 100 -4.36 16.76 1.13
C PHE A 100 -5.73 17.42 0.95
N GLY A 101 -6.22 18.02 2.01
CA GLY A 101 -7.50 18.71 2.13
C GLY A 101 -7.42 19.86 3.13
N GLY A 102 -8.56 20.49 3.38
CA GLY A 102 -8.61 21.78 4.08
C GLY A 102 -8.46 22.97 3.13
N ASP A 103 -8.75 24.16 3.62
CA ASP A 103 -8.78 25.39 2.80
C ASP A 103 -7.40 25.75 2.25
N ASN A 104 -6.33 25.32 2.92
CA ASN A 104 -4.94 25.55 2.57
C ASN A 104 -4.15 24.27 2.31
N CYS A 105 -4.82 23.13 2.10
CA CYS A 105 -4.18 21.82 1.93
C CYS A 105 -3.35 21.40 3.16
N GLU A 106 -3.72 21.88 4.34
CA GLU A 106 -3.02 21.65 5.59
C GLU A 106 -3.33 20.29 6.23
N GLN A 107 -4.39 19.63 5.79
CA GLN A 107 -4.86 18.36 6.34
C GLN A 107 -4.48 17.22 5.41
N GLU A 108 -3.93 16.13 5.94
CA GLU A 108 -3.77 14.90 5.16
C GLU A 108 -5.11 14.17 5.05
N LYS A 109 -5.51 13.82 3.84
CA LYS A 109 -6.66 12.96 3.59
C LYS A 109 -6.30 11.54 3.98
N GLN A 110 -6.73 11.08 5.16
CA GLN A 110 -6.62 9.68 5.51
C GLN A 110 -7.82 8.95 4.92
N GLN A 111 -7.58 8.17 3.86
CA GLN A 111 -8.56 7.31 3.22
C GLN A 111 -7.92 5.94 3.01
N CYS A 112 -8.71 4.88 3.13
CA CYS A 112 -8.17 3.52 3.11
C CYS A 112 -7.57 3.11 1.75
N TRP A 113 -8.05 3.69 0.66
CA TRP A 113 -7.49 3.43 -0.68
C TRP A 113 -6.05 3.94 -0.82
N TYR A 114 -5.64 4.95 -0.03
CA TYR A 114 -4.31 5.53 -0.10
C TYR A 114 -3.45 5.06 1.08
N LYS A 115 -2.40 4.28 0.80
CA LYS A 115 -1.49 3.70 1.80
C LYS A 115 -2.21 3.05 2.99
N ASN A 116 -3.34 2.39 2.73
CA ASN A 116 -4.18 1.75 3.75
C ASN A 116 -4.60 2.70 4.90
N GLY A 117 -4.75 4.01 4.62
CA GLY A 117 -5.11 5.02 5.62
C GLY A 117 -4.10 5.16 6.78
N GLY A 118 -2.87 4.67 6.59
CA GLY A 118 -1.84 4.56 7.62
C GLY A 118 -2.04 3.41 8.61
N CYS A 119 -3.05 2.57 8.43
CA CYS A 119 -3.29 1.40 9.28
C CYS A 119 -2.27 0.30 9.00
N TRP A 120 -1.76 -0.35 10.04
CA TRP A 120 -0.82 -1.47 9.89
C TRP A 120 -1.47 -2.74 9.35
N HIS A 121 -2.74 -3.00 9.67
CA HIS A 121 -3.45 -4.19 9.17
C HIS A 121 -4.70 -3.78 8.39
N TYR A 122 -5.81 -3.55 9.05
CA TYR A 122 -7.09 -3.28 8.39
C TYR A 122 -7.48 -1.82 8.56
N CYS A 123 -8.13 -1.28 7.53
CA CYS A 123 -8.59 0.09 7.46
C CYS A 123 -10.05 0.13 7.02
N GLN A 124 -10.85 0.96 7.67
CA GLN A 124 -12.22 1.25 7.30
C GLN A 124 -12.43 2.78 7.26
N ASP A 125 -12.99 3.28 6.15
CA ASP A 125 -13.34 4.69 6.05
C ASP A 125 -14.49 4.99 7.02
N SER A 126 -14.32 5.99 7.89
CA SER A 126 -15.37 6.35 8.86
C SER A 126 -16.53 7.02 8.13
N ALA A 127 -17.75 6.51 8.34
CA ALA A 127 -18.97 7.06 7.74
C ALA A 127 -19.33 8.41 8.40
N GLY A 128 -18.72 9.48 7.90
CA GLY A 128 -19.04 10.86 8.24
C GLY A 128 -18.60 11.76 7.10
N ALA A 129 -19.55 12.34 6.36
CA ALA A 129 -19.26 13.25 5.27
C ALA A 129 -18.50 14.48 5.80
N GLY A 130 -17.17 14.50 5.61
CA GLY A 130 -16.31 15.63 5.99
C GLY A 130 -15.21 15.32 7.02
N THR A 131 -15.17 14.13 7.61
CA THR A 131 -14.03 13.72 8.45
C THR A 131 -13.03 12.92 7.62
N PHE A 132 -11.83 13.46 7.41
CA PHE A 132 -10.71 12.77 6.77
C PHE A 132 -10.09 11.70 7.69
N GLN A 133 -10.93 10.88 8.32
CA GLN A 133 -10.54 9.92 9.36
C GLN A 133 -10.90 8.50 8.94
N VAL A 134 -10.03 7.58 9.31
CA VAL A 134 -10.21 6.13 9.12
C VAL A 134 -10.13 5.44 10.47
N ALA A 135 -10.88 4.36 10.62
CA ALA A 135 -10.76 3.44 11.74
C ALA A 135 -9.81 2.30 11.34
N CYS A 136 -8.77 2.06 12.15
CA CYS A 136 -7.88 0.92 11.96
C CYS A 136 -8.28 -0.23 12.88
N SER A 137 -8.09 -1.46 12.40
CA SER A 137 -8.26 -2.67 13.19
C SER A 137 -7.17 -3.70 12.88
N CYS A 138 -7.01 -4.68 13.75
CA CYS A 138 -5.87 -5.60 13.73
C CYS A 138 -6.28 -7.05 13.46
N ALA A 139 -5.35 -7.85 12.96
CA ALA A 139 -5.48 -9.30 12.93
C ALA A 139 -5.68 -9.86 14.35
N ARG A 140 -6.26 -11.06 14.45
CA ARG A 140 -6.49 -11.73 15.73
C ARG A 140 -5.13 -11.97 16.43
N ASP A 141 -5.13 -11.80 17.75
CA ASP A 141 -3.93 -11.80 18.62
C ASP A 141 -3.04 -10.54 18.50
N TYR A 142 -3.47 -9.52 17.76
CA TYR A 142 -2.91 -8.17 17.82
C TYR A 142 -3.89 -7.21 18.49
N ALA A 143 -3.37 -6.33 19.35
CA ALA A 143 -4.07 -5.18 19.90
C ALA A 143 -3.73 -3.92 19.10
N LEU A 144 -4.71 -3.05 18.91
CA LEU A 144 -4.49 -1.71 18.35
C LEU A 144 -3.71 -0.88 19.37
N HIS A 145 -2.58 -0.32 18.95
CA HIS A 145 -1.79 0.60 19.76
C HIS A 145 -2.60 1.87 20.06
N GLU A 146 -2.23 2.57 21.13
CA GLU A 146 -2.82 3.85 21.56
C GLU A 146 -2.82 4.96 20.49
N ASP A 147 -2.06 4.81 19.41
CA ASP A 147 -2.04 5.78 18.32
C ASP A 147 -3.16 5.55 17.30
N GLY A 148 -3.96 4.50 17.49
CA GLY A 148 -5.06 4.14 16.61
C GLY A 148 -4.65 3.64 15.23
N LYS A 149 -3.36 3.36 14.99
CA LYS A 149 -2.83 2.94 13.67
C LYS A 149 -2.02 1.66 13.72
N ARG A 150 -1.15 1.51 14.72
CA ARG A 150 -0.21 0.36 14.81
C ARG A 150 -0.89 -0.84 15.44
N CYS A 151 -0.49 -2.03 15.01
CA CYS A 151 -0.94 -3.29 15.59
C CYS A 151 0.23 -3.95 16.32
N VAL A 152 0.08 -4.16 17.62
CA VAL A 152 1.09 -4.80 18.48
C VAL A 152 0.60 -6.14 18.96
N GLN A 153 1.47 -7.15 19.00
CA GLN A 153 1.08 -8.49 19.41
C GLN A 153 0.67 -8.50 20.88
N ALA A 154 -0.51 -9.05 21.19
CA ALA A 154 -1.04 -9.06 22.55
C ALA A 154 -0.40 -10.20 23.36
N GLY A 155 0.60 -9.86 24.19
CA GLY A 155 1.24 -10.77 25.15
C GLY A 155 2.41 -11.62 24.62
N GLU A 156 3.00 -12.44 25.50
CA GLU A 156 4.06 -13.44 25.21
C GLU A 156 3.52 -14.59 24.37
N ALA A 157 3.05 -14.28 23.16
CA ALA A 157 2.76 -15.28 22.17
C ALA A 157 4.09 -15.87 21.63
N PRO A 158 4.20 -17.21 21.49
CA PRO A 158 5.39 -17.81 20.89
C PRO A 158 5.63 -17.23 19.48
N ARG A 159 6.90 -17.07 19.10
CA ARG A 159 7.30 -16.64 17.74
C ARG A 159 6.50 -17.45 16.71
N ALA A 160 5.77 -16.75 15.85
CA ALA A 160 4.78 -17.27 14.88
C ALA A 160 3.42 -17.68 15.48
N SER A 161 2.67 -16.73 16.07
CA SER A 161 1.25 -16.94 16.38
C SER A 161 0.38 -15.77 15.92
N TRP A 162 0.50 -15.35 14.66
CA TRP A 162 -0.56 -14.50 14.08
C TRP A 162 -1.78 -15.38 13.83
N ARG A 163 -2.95 -14.95 14.30
CA ARG A 163 -4.22 -15.50 13.82
C ARG A 163 -4.89 -14.44 12.99
N CYS A 164 -5.35 -14.81 11.82
CA CYS A 164 -6.07 -13.88 10.97
C CYS A 164 -7.54 -13.86 11.41
N PRO A 165 -8.28 -12.75 11.19
CA PRO A 165 -9.73 -12.79 11.26
C PRO A 165 -10.22 -13.90 10.31
N ALA A 166 -11.23 -14.65 10.73
CA ALA A 166 -11.87 -15.58 9.81
C ALA A 166 -12.43 -14.79 8.62
N PRO A 167 -12.33 -15.30 7.38
CA PRO A 167 -12.99 -14.66 6.23
C PRO A 167 -14.47 -14.41 6.57
N GLY A 168 -14.98 -13.21 6.28
CA GLY A 168 -16.35 -12.78 6.63
C GLY A 168 -16.55 -12.13 8.00
N LYS A 169 -15.58 -12.22 8.92
CA LYS A 169 -15.64 -11.50 10.20
C LYS A 169 -14.66 -10.35 10.21
N GLN A 170 -15.08 -9.18 9.71
CA GLN A 170 -14.41 -7.94 10.10
C GLN A 170 -14.58 -7.75 11.62
N PRO A 171 -13.54 -7.34 12.37
CA PRO A 171 -13.73 -7.01 13.77
C PRO A 171 -14.69 -5.83 13.88
N ASP A 172 -15.85 -6.10 14.49
CA ASP A 172 -16.87 -5.11 14.76
C ASP A 172 -16.30 -4.02 15.68
N VAL A 173 -16.37 -2.76 15.26
CA VAL A 173 -15.87 -1.58 16.00
C VAL A 173 -16.90 -1.13 17.06
N SER A 174 -17.74 -2.04 17.55
CA SER A 174 -18.81 -1.75 18.50
C SER A 174 -18.65 -2.47 19.84
N HIS A 175 -17.46 -2.40 20.42
CA HIS A 175 -17.32 -2.55 21.87
C HIS A 175 -16.72 -1.28 22.45
N THR A 176 -17.59 -0.28 22.60
CA THR A 176 -17.44 0.73 23.65
C THR A 176 -17.16 0.00 24.95
N HIS A 177 -15.95 0.17 25.47
CA HIS A 177 -15.64 -0.20 26.84
C HIS A 177 -16.62 0.52 27.76
N THR A 178 -17.60 -0.21 28.30
CA THR A 178 -18.27 0.18 29.53
C THR A 178 -17.24 0.10 30.64
N HIS A 179 -16.47 1.18 30.79
CA HIS A 179 -15.72 1.43 32.00
C HIS A 179 -16.73 1.64 33.13
N THR A 180 -16.96 0.60 33.91
CA THR A 180 -17.54 0.72 35.23
C THR A 180 -16.62 1.60 36.08
N HIS A 181 -17.07 2.84 36.28
CA HIS A 181 -16.51 3.74 37.27
C HIS A 181 -16.52 3.04 38.63
N THR A 182 -15.33 2.72 39.12
CA THR A 182 -15.13 2.51 40.56
C THR A 182 -14.30 3.69 41.03
N GLU A 183 -14.98 4.60 41.73
CA GLU A 183 -14.39 5.72 42.43
C GLU A 183 -13.35 5.21 43.44
N LEU A 184 -12.10 5.59 43.26
CA LEU A 184 -11.18 5.78 44.37
C LEU A 184 -10.46 7.11 44.14
N THR A 185 -10.72 8.02 45.07
CA THR A 185 -10.30 9.41 45.12
C THR A 185 -8.79 9.57 45.36
N PRO A 186 -8.24 10.76 45.04
CA PRO A 186 -6.81 10.98 44.86
C PRO A 186 -6.13 11.41 46.17
N SER A 187 -4.84 11.09 46.32
CA SER A 187 -3.98 11.77 47.30
C SER A 187 -2.69 12.26 46.64
N TRP A 188 -2.45 13.55 46.87
CA TRP A 188 -1.35 14.36 46.37
C TRP A 188 -0.15 14.20 47.29
N VAL A 189 1.06 14.09 46.75
CA VAL A 189 2.27 14.71 47.33
C VAL A 189 3.19 15.16 46.20
N SER A 190 3.47 16.47 46.19
CA SER A 190 4.40 17.17 45.30
C SER A 190 5.87 16.86 45.63
N ALA A 191 6.73 16.80 44.62
CA ALA A 191 8.14 17.17 44.73
C ALA A 191 8.67 17.68 43.38
N HIS A 192 9.50 18.70 43.47
CA HIS A 192 9.92 19.64 42.43
C HIS A 192 10.94 19.12 41.40
N LEU A 193 10.81 19.69 40.19
CA LEU A 193 11.82 20.19 39.23
C LEU A 193 13.30 19.90 39.50
N ASP A 194 13.99 19.29 38.51
CA ASP A 194 15.08 19.93 37.74
C ASP A 194 15.69 18.96 36.71
N GLY A 195 16.19 19.50 35.59
CA GLY A 195 17.35 18.89 34.89
C GLY A 195 17.20 18.44 33.42
N THR A 196 17.34 19.41 32.52
CA THR A 196 18.16 19.40 31.27
C THR A 196 18.14 18.22 30.29
N ALA A 197 17.86 18.58 29.03
CA ALA A 197 18.06 17.82 27.81
C ALA A 197 19.55 17.69 27.39
N GLN A 198 19.97 16.52 26.89
CA GLN A 198 20.71 16.35 25.63
C GLN A 198 20.91 14.85 25.27
N PRO A 199 21.10 14.51 23.97
CA PRO A 199 21.00 13.15 23.45
C PRO A 199 22.36 12.42 23.44
N SER A 200 22.38 11.13 23.82
CA SER A 200 23.58 10.29 23.77
C SER A 200 23.55 9.29 22.62
N ALA A 201 24.64 9.32 21.86
CA ALA A 201 24.99 8.54 20.68
C ALA A 201 24.94 7.01 20.84
N GLN A 202 24.68 6.33 19.71
CA GLN A 202 24.84 4.89 19.54
C GLN A 202 26.33 4.47 19.49
N PRO A 203 26.73 3.32 20.06
CA PRO A 203 28.07 2.77 19.82
C PRO A 203 28.09 1.90 18.56
N HIS A 204 28.99 2.28 17.64
CA HIS A 204 29.46 1.46 16.53
C HIS A 204 30.31 0.27 17.04
N VAL A 205 30.07 -0.93 16.50
CA VAL A 205 30.93 -2.11 16.67
C VAL A 205 31.61 -2.42 15.32
N PRO A 206 32.95 -2.63 15.27
CA PRO A 206 33.72 -2.75 14.03
C PRO A 206 33.64 -4.15 13.39
N PRO A 207 34.03 -4.31 12.11
CA PRO A 207 33.94 -5.57 11.39
C PRO A 207 35.15 -6.46 11.70
N SER A 208 34.91 -7.73 12.02
CA SER A 208 35.93 -8.77 12.06
C SER A 208 36.03 -9.48 10.72
N THR A 209 37.24 -9.52 10.18
CA THR A 209 37.63 -10.19 8.93
C THR A 209 37.89 -11.68 9.13
N GLY A 210 37.38 -12.49 8.20
CA GLY A 210 38.08 -13.66 7.67
C GLY A 210 37.71 -15.04 8.21
N SER A 211 37.00 -15.83 7.41
CA SER A 211 37.55 -17.11 6.93
C SER A 211 36.82 -17.57 5.67
N ALA A 212 37.59 -17.82 4.62
CA ALA A 212 37.12 -18.26 3.31
C ALA A 212 36.82 -19.76 3.32
N VAL A 213 35.63 -20.13 2.84
CA VAL A 213 35.33 -21.47 2.33
C VAL A 213 34.66 -21.28 0.98
N GLY A 214 35.22 -21.92 -0.05
CA GLY A 214 34.93 -21.68 -1.47
C GLY A 214 33.49 -22.00 -1.90
N PRO A 215 33.10 -21.59 -3.12
CA PRO A 215 31.74 -21.66 -3.59
C PRO A 215 31.41 -23.11 -3.99
N SER A 216 30.66 -23.82 -3.15
CA SER A 216 29.99 -25.05 -3.59
C SER A 216 28.76 -24.65 -4.40
N VAL A 217 28.85 -24.83 -5.71
CA VAL A 217 27.77 -24.68 -6.69
C VAL A 217 26.62 -25.62 -6.29
N ALA A 218 25.54 -25.06 -5.75
CA ALA A 218 24.27 -25.74 -5.55
C ALA A 218 23.22 -25.04 -6.42
N ALA A 219 22.90 -25.67 -7.55
CA ALA A 219 21.75 -25.32 -8.39
C ALA A 219 20.52 -26.03 -7.77
N ARG A 220 19.72 -25.42 -6.90
CA ARG A 220 18.71 -24.36 -7.07
C ARG A 220 17.57 -24.78 -8.01
N VAL A 221 16.34 -24.88 -7.45
CA VAL A 221 15.12 -24.37 -8.13
C VAL A 221 15.52 -23.07 -8.74
N ALA A 222 15.33 -22.81 -10.04
CA ALA A 222 15.96 -21.66 -10.66
C ALA A 222 15.83 -20.42 -9.71
N GLY A 223 16.92 -20.05 -9.02
CA GLY A 223 16.93 -19.11 -7.88
C GLY A 223 16.65 -19.55 -6.41
N GLY A 224 15.66 -20.40 -6.12
CA GLY A 224 15.05 -20.55 -4.78
C GLY A 224 15.84 -21.28 -3.67
N THR A 225 15.43 -21.05 -2.41
CA THR A 225 15.99 -21.66 -1.18
C THR A 225 14.98 -22.56 -0.45
N PHE A 226 15.47 -23.36 0.49
CA PHE A 226 14.64 -24.29 1.26
C PHE A 226 13.71 -23.54 2.23
N CYS A 227 12.41 -23.86 2.23
CA CYS A 227 11.51 -23.30 3.23
C CYS A 227 11.71 -24.06 4.54
N GLN A 228 12.45 -23.46 5.48
CA GLN A 228 12.72 -24.14 6.75
C GLN A 228 11.42 -24.38 7.50
N ARG A 229 11.44 -25.37 8.40
CA ARG A 229 10.26 -25.73 9.21
C ARG A 229 9.62 -24.51 9.87
N GLY A 230 8.32 -24.34 9.63
CA GLY A 230 7.53 -23.24 10.18
C GLY A 230 7.71 -21.88 9.48
N GLN A 231 8.50 -21.79 8.40
CA GLN A 231 8.60 -20.56 7.59
C GLN A 231 7.43 -20.37 6.61
N CYS A 232 6.84 -21.47 6.13
CA CYS A 232 5.66 -21.48 5.25
C CYS A 232 4.51 -22.27 5.88
N PRO A 233 4.04 -21.94 7.11
CA PRO A 233 3.11 -22.77 7.88
C PRO A 233 1.68 -22.80 7.29
N TRP A 234 1.38 -21.94 6.32
CA TRP A 234 0.12 -21.93 5.57
C TRP A 234 0.16 -22.84 4.34
N GLN A 235 1.32 -23.38 3.97
CA GLN A 235 1.47 -24.20 2.77
C GLN A 235 0.64 -25.48 2.88
N VAL A 236 -0.07 -25.79 1.80
CA VAL A 236 -0.86 -27.02 1.65
C VAL A 236 -0.41 -27.77 0.41
N LEU A 237 -0.32 -29.09 0.51
CA LEU A 237 -0.18 -30.00 -0.64
C LEU A 237 -1.52 -30.70 -0.89
N ILE A 238 -2.10 -30.50 -2.07
CA ILE A 238 -3.37 -31.11 -2.47
C ILE A 238 -3.08 -32.46 -3.14
N ARG A 239 -3.73 -33.51 -2.65
CA ARG A 239 -3.50 -34.89 -3.06
C ARG A 239 -4.76 -35.55 -3.62
N ASN A 240 -4.56 -36.41 -4.61
CA ASN A 240 -5.63 -37.23 -5.19
C ASN A 240 -5.90 -38.49 -4.33
N SER A 241 -6.79 -39.38 -4.80
CA SER A 241 -7.14 -40.62 -4.08
C SER A 241 -6.03 -41.67 -4.06
N ARG A 242 -4.95 -41.49 -4.85
CA ARG A 242 -3.76 -42.33 -4.89
C ARG A 242 -2.61 -41.78 -4.03
N ASP A 243 -2.87 -40.74 -3.23
CA ASP A 243 -1.87 -40.03 -2.41
C ASP A 243 -0.82 -39.24 -3.22
N GLU A 244 -1.06 -39.03 -4.51
CA GLU A 244 -0.20 -38.25 -5.38
C GLU A 244 -0.51 -36.75 -5.22
N GLY A 245 0.50 -35.97 -4.84
CA GLY A 245 0.42 -34.51 -4.77
C GLY A 245 0.47 -33.88 -6.15
N PHE A 246 -0.48 -33.02 -6.47
CA PHE A 246 -0.60 -32.44 -7.82
C PHE A 246 -0.69 -30.91 -7.85
N CYS A 247 -1.10 -30.27 -6.74
CA CYS A 247 -1.17 -28.81 -6.63
C CYS A 247 -0.84 -28.35 -5.21
N GLY A 248 -0.45 -27.09 -5.10
CA GLY A 248 -0.36 -26.35 -3.84
C GLY A 248 -1.69 -25.73 -3.42
N GLY A 249 -1.71 -25.22 -2.20
CA GLY A 249 -2.80 -24.44 -1.65
C GLY A 249 -2.32 -23.61 -0.47
N SER A 250 -3.19 -22.72 0.01
CA SER A 250 -2.94 -21.89 1.19
C SER A 250 -4.04 -22.09 2.21
N LEU A 251 -3.67 -22.43 3.45
CA LEU A 251 -4.58 -22.49 4.57
C LEU A 251 -5.03 -21.07 4.92
N ILE A 252 -6.33 -20.75 4.84
CA ILE A 252 -6.89 -19.43 5.17
C ILE A 252 -7.72 -19.44 6.46
N SER A 253 -8.08 -20.63 6.96
CA SER A 253 -8.59 -20.88 8.31
C SER A 253 -8.30 -22.33 8.70
N SER A 254 -8.66 -22.77 9.91
CA SER A 254 -8.47 -24.17 10.30
C SER A 254 -9.24 -25.19 9.45
N ARG A 255 -10.23 -24.78 8.65
CA ARG A 255 -11.04 -25.69 7.81
C ARG A 255 -11.16 -25.26 6.35
N TRP A 256 -10.46 -24.22 5.94
CA TRP A 256 -10.58 -23.69 4.58
C TRP A 256 -9.21 -23.51 3.95
N VAL A 257 -9.08 -24.02 2.73
CA VAL A 257 -7.91 -23.88 1.86
C VAL A 257 -8.32 -23.15 0.60
N VAL A 258 -7.52 -22.19 0.17
CA VAL A 258 -7.65 -21.56 -1.16
C VAL A 258 -6.57 -22.10 -2.10
N THR A 259 -6.92 -22.28 -3.36
CA THR A 259 -6.04 -22.81 -4.41
C THR A 259 -6.49 -22.27 -5.78
N ALA A 260 -5.85 -22.70 -6.86
CA ALA A 260 -6.25 -22.38 -8.22
C ALA A 260 -7.45 -23.24 -8.68
N ALA A 261 -8.32 -22.70 -9.51
CA ALA A 261 -9.46 -23.43 -10.06
C ALA A 261 -9.00 -24.52 -11.04
N HIS A 262 -7.95 -24.27 -11.82
CA HIS A 262 -7.43 -25.23 -12.81
C HIS A 262 -6.92 -26.53 -12.17
N CYS A 263 -6.50 -26.47 -10.90
CA CYS A 263 -6.13 -27.66 -10.12
C CYS A 263 -7.30 -28.67 -10.00
N LEU A 264 -8.54 -28.22 -10.13
CA LEU A 264 -9.75 -29.05 -10.03
C LEU A 264 -10.32 -29.50 -11.37
N ASP A 265 -9.70 -29.13 -12.50
CA ASP A 265 -10.28 -29.41 -13.83
C ASP A 265 -10.22 -30.90 -14.19
N LEU A 266 -9.08 -31.53 -13.94
CA LEU A 266 -8.83 -32.93 -14.34
C LEU A 266 -8.73 -33.88 -13.14
N VAL A 267 -8.36 -33.36 -11.97
CA VAL A 267 -8.09 -34.17 -10.78
C VAL A 267 -8.98 -33.71 -9.64
N ARG A 268 -9.74 -34.66 -9.07
CA ARG A 268 -10.54 -34.39 -7.87
C ARG A 268 -9.63 -34.38 -6.64
N PRO A 269 -9.62 -33.29 -5.85
CA PRO A 269 -8.90 -33.29 -4.58
C PRO A 269 -9.57 -34.28 -3.63
N HIS A 270 -8.80 -35.21 -3.09
CA HIS A 270 -9.29 -36.19 -2.13
C HIS A 270 -8.98 -35.77 -0.69
N HIS A 271 -7.75 -35.31 -0.47
CA HIS A 271 -7.30 -34.85 0.82
C HIS A 271 -6.18 -33.82 0.64
N VAL A 272 -5.88 -33.12 1.72
CA VAL A 272 -4.77 -32.18 1.80
C VAL A 272 -3.77 -32.63 2.85
N THR A 273 -2.52 -32.23 2.67
CA THR A 273 -1.48 -32.36 3.68
C THR A 273 -0.99 -30.98 4.10
N VAL A 274 -0.96 -30.75 5.41
CA VAL A 274 -0.49 -29.51 6.04
C VAL A 274 0.69 -29.82 6.98
N GLY A 275 1.66 -28.92 7.04
CA GLY A 275 2.87 -29.11 7.86
C GLY A 275 3.91 -30.06 7.25
N GLU A 276 3.74 -30.41 5.98
CA GLU A 276 4.67 -31.25 5.21
C GLU A 276 5.95 -30.49 4.86
N GLU A 277 7.10 -31.14 5.04
CA GLU A 277 8.40 -30.63 4.57
C GLU A 277 8.89 -31.45 3.36
N THR A 278 8.46 -32.72 3.24
CA THR A 278 9.00 -33.67 2.26
C THR A 278 7.91 -34.37 1.44
N SER A 279 7.87 -34.16 0.12
CA SER A 279 6.79 -34.65 -0.75
C SER A 279 6.78 -36.18 -1.02
N THR A 280 7.86 -36.91 -0.71
CA THR A 280 8.14 -38.26 -1.29
C THR A 280 8.41 -39.40 -0.30
N LEU A 281 8.19 -39.24 1.01
CA LEU A 281 8.44 -40.32 1.99
C LEU A 281 7.15 -40.77 2.70
N PRO A 282 6.39 -41.74 2.12
CA PRO A 282 5.18 -42.28 2.74
C PRO A 282 5.40 -43.04 4.06
N PHE A 283 6.66 -43.36 4.40
CA PHE A 283 7.04 -44.11 5.61
C PHE A 283 7.66 -43.27 6.72
N LEU A 284 7.84 -41.96 6.48
CA LEU A 284 8.32 -41.02 7.49
C LEU A 284 7.26 -39.91 7.62
N THR A 285 6.04 -40.28 7.99
CA THR A 285 5.06 -39.30 8.48
C THR A 285 5.71 -38.61 9.67
N THR A 286 6.10 -37.35 9.47
CA THR A 286 6.62 -36.56 10.57
C THR A 286 5.48 -36.33 11.56
N VAL A 287 5.76 -36.30 12.87
CA VAL A 287 4.73 -36.20 13.92
C VAL A 287 3.87 -34.92 13.86
N TRP A 288 4.13 -34.03 12.90
CA TRP A 288 3.48 -32.74 12.69
C TRP A 288 2.65 -32.67 11.41
N GLU A 289 2.81 -33.64 10.50
CA GLU A 289 2.07 -33.72 9.25
C GLU A 289 0.61 -34.05 9.53
N GLN A 290 -0.31 -33.29 8.92
CA GLN A 290 -1.74 -33.48 9.07
C GLN A 290 -2.37 -33.77 7.72
N LYS A 291 -2.86 -35.01 7.53
CA LYS A 291 -3.66 -35.40 6.36
C LYS A 291 -5.14 -35.24 6.68
N ILE A 292 -5.83 -34.37 5.94
CA ILE A 292 -7.24 -34.05 6.18
C ILE A 292 -8.04 -34.19 4.89
N GLY A 293 -9.18 -34.90 4.96
CA GLY A 293 -10.06 -35.08 3.81
C GLY A 293 -10.64 -33.78 3.29
N VAL A 294 -10.87 -33.71 1.98
CA VAL A 294 -11.64 -32.62 1.37
C VAL A 294 -13.12 -33.02 1.37
N GLU A 295 -13.93 -32.26 2.08
CA GLU A 295 -15.38 -32.46 2.16
C GLU A 295 -16.07 -31.96 0.89
N ARG A 296 -15.72 -30.75 0.47
CA ARG A 296 -16.33 -30.08 -0.68
C ARG A 296 -15.38 -29.07 -1.30
N SER A 297 -15.58 -28.80 -2.59
CA SER A 297 -14.79 -27.85 -3.37
C SER A 297 -15.67 -26.91 -4.19
N TRP A 298 -15.25 -25.66 -4.34
CA TRP A 298 -15.91 -24.62 -5.15
C TRP A 298 -14.88 -24.00 -6.09
N ARG A 299 -15.15 -24.07 -7.40
CA ARG A 299 -14.45 -23.23 -8.38
C ARG A 299 -15.18 -21.89 -8.46
N HIS A 300 -14.44 -20.81 -8.69
CA HIS A 300 -15.07 -19.52 -8.94
C HIS A 300 -16.02 -19.62 -10.15
N PRO A 301 -17.26 -19.10 -10.09
CA PRO A 301 -18.24 -19.23 -11.18
C PRO A 301 -17.79 -18.62 -12.51
N HIS A 302 -16.93 -17.60 -12.45
CA HIS A 302 -16.35 -16.93 -13.62
C HIS A 302 -14.95 -17.44 -14.00
N TYR A 303 -14.53 -18.60 -13.50
CA TYR A 303 -13.29 -19.23 -13.94
C TYR A 303 -13.39 -19.58 -15.42
N ASP A 304 -12.42 -19.12 -16.19
CA ASP A 304 -12.27 -19.39 -17.62
C ASP A 304 -10.98 -20.17 -17.86
N ALA A 305 -11.10 -21.41 -18.33
CA ALA A 305 -9.96 -22.31 -18.53
C ALA A 305 -9.10 -21.94 -19.74
N ASP A 306 -9.61 -21.13 -20.68
CA ASP A 306 -8.87 -20.77 -21.90
C ASP A 306 -7.83 -19.67 -21.61
N ASN A 307 -8.19 -18.71 -20.74
CA ASN A 307 -7.36 -17.56 -20.38
C ASN A 307 -6.97 -17.49 -18.90
N TYR A 308 -7.38 -18.47 -18.08
CA TYR A 308 -7.12 -18.56 -16.63
C TYR A 308 -7.67 -17.37 -15.82
N ASN A 309 -8.60 -16.58 -16.36
CA ASN A 309 -9.23 -15.51 -15.62
C ASN A 309 -10.11 -16.10 -14.51
N SER A 310 -10.05 -15.50 -13.32
CA SER A 310 -10.68 -16.04 -12.10
C SER A 310 -10.27 -17.46 -11.75
N ASP A 311 -9.00 -17.79 -11.99
CA ASP A 311 -8.40 -19.06 -11.58
C ASP A 311 -8.19 -19.12 -10.05
N ILE A 312 -9.29 -19.32 -9.33
CA ILE A 312 -9.35 -19.45 -7.88
C ILE A 312 -10.43 -20.45 -7.46
N ALA A 313 -10.13 -21.25 -6.44
CA ALA A 313 -11.03 -22.21 -5.84
C ALA A 313 -10.86 -22.32 -4.33
N LEU A 314 -11.91 -22.81 -3.67
CA LEU A 314 -11.94 -23.09 -2.25
C LEU A 314 -12.16 -24.57 -1.99
N LEU A 315 -11.46 -25.09 -0.99
CA LEU A 315 -11.65 -26.43 -0.45
C LEU A 315 -12.08 -26.31 1.02
N ARG A 316 -13.18 -26.97 1.35
CA ARG A 316 -13.63 -27.21 2.73
C ARG A 316 -13.06 -28.53 3.21
N LEU A 317 -12.42 -28.50 4.38
CA LEU A 317 -11.83 -29.68 5.01
C LEU A 317 -12.84 -30.38 5.92
N SER A 318 -12.84 -31.70 5.89
CA SER A 318 -13.77 -32.54 6.68
C SER A 318 -13.56 -32.41 8.19
N SER A 319 -12.34 -32.10 8.63
CA SER A 319 -12.02 -31.77 10.02
C SER A 319 -11.14 -30.52 10.10
N ALA A 320 -11.08 -29.92 11.29
CA ALA A 320 -10.21 -28.76 11.53
C ALA A 320 -8.75 -29.21 11.65
N VAL A 321 -7.87 -28.48 10.97
CA VAL A 321 -6.42 -28.52 11.18
C VAL A 321 -6.11 -28.10 12.61
N ALA A 322 -5.31 -28.90 13.31
CA ALA A 322 -4.71 -28.54 14.58
C ALA A 322 -3.65 -27.46 14.33
N LEU A 323 -3.98 -26.21 14.68
CA LEU A 323 -3.10 -25.08 14.48
C LEU A 323 -1.90 -25.14 15.43
N GLY A 324 -0.72 -24.78 14.92
CA GLY A 324 0.54 -24.79 15.67
C GLY A 324 1.68 -24.20 14.83
N ALA A 325 2.92 -24.29 15.31
CA ALA A 325 4.08 -23.67 14.66
C ALA A 325 4.31 -24.08 13.19
N PHE A 326 3.74 -25.21 12.76
CA PHE A 326 3.87 -25.77 11.41
C PHE A 326 2.58 -25.70 10.58
N ALA A 327 1.49 -25.23 11.17
CA ALA A 327 0.17 -25.18 10.55
C ALA A 327 -0.56 -23.92 11.02
N LEU A 328 -0.46 -22.84 10.25
CA LEU A 328 -1.09 -21.54 10.55
C LEU A 328 -1.76 -20.99 9.30
N PRO A 329 -2.95 -20.39 9.43
CA PRO A 329 -3.57 -19.73 8.30
C PRO A 329 -2.79 -18.46 7.91
N ILE A 330 -2.73 -18.18 6.61
CA ILE A 330 -2.25 -16.90 6.07
C ILE A 330 -3.38 -15.86 6.07
N CYS A 331 -3.05 -14.58 6.25
CA CYS A 331 -4.06 -13.53 6.34
C CYS A 331 -4.52 -13.10 4.95
N LEU A 332 -5.81 -12.83 4.82
CA LEU A 332 -6.37 -12.17 3.66
C LEU A 332 -6.29 -10.64 3.86
N PRO A 333 -5.80 -9.88 2.86
CA PRO A 333 -5.68 -8.43 2.96
C PRO A 333 -7.03 -7.73 2.74
N SER A 334 -7.18 -6.50 3.26
CA SER A 334 -8.21 -5.57 2.76
C SER A 334 -7.83 -5.08 1.36
N ALA A 335 -8.78 -4.51 0.62
CA ALA A 335 -8.51 -3.95 -0.71
C ALA A 335 -7.39 -2.87 -0.68
N GLY A 336 -7.44 -1.95 0.28
CA GLY A 336 -6.42 -0.90 0.44
C GLY A 336 -5.05 -1.44 0.81
N LEU A 337 -4.99 -2.43 1.71
CA LEU A 337 -3.74 -3.10 2.05
C LEU A 337 -3.19 -3.89 0.86
N ALA A 338 -4.04 -4.62 0.14
CA ALA A 338 -3.61 -5.38 -1.03
C ALA A 338 -3.03 -4.46 -2.12
N ALA A 339 -3.65 -3.30 -2.36
CA ALA A 339 -3.11 -2.31 -3.29
C ALA A 339 -1.70 -1.86 -2.88
N LEU A 340 -1.50 -1.50 -1.60
CA LEU A 340 -0.20 -1.12 -1.03
C LEU A 340 0.85 -2.25 -1.08
N LEU A 341 0.41 -3.50 -0.93
CA LEU A 341 1.31 -4.66 -0.94
C LEU A 341 1.53 -5.25 -2.34
N THR A 342 0.82 -4.75 -3.36
CA THR A 342 1.01 -5.15 -4.78
C THR A 342 1.60 -4.00 -5.61
N GLU A 343 2.21 -3.00 -4.95
CA GLU A 343 3.00 -1.97 -5.64
C GLU A 343 4.24 -2.58 -6.31
N GLU A 344 4.63 -2.02 -7.46
CA GLU A 344 5.80 -2.48 -8.21
C GLU A 344 7.07 -2.48 -7.34
N GLY A 345 7.86 -3.54 -7.45
CA GLY A 345 9.07 -3.74 -6.65
C GLY A 345 8.82 -4.32 -5.25
N ARG A 346 7.56 -4.42 -4.78
CA ARG A 346 7.28 -5.16 -3.54
C ARG A 346 7.67 -6.63 -3.72
N VAL A 347 8.53 -7.13 -2.84
CA VAL A 347 8.99 -8.52 -2.89
C VAL A 347 8.02 -9.43 -2.12
N GLY A 348 7.45 -10.40 -2.83
CA GLY A 348 6.70 -11.50 -2.24
C GLY A 348 7.51 -12.78 -2.17
N THR A 349 6.98 -13.76 -1.45
CA THR A 349 7.53 -15.11 -1.31
C THR A 349 6.55 -16.09 -1.95
N VAL A 350 7.05 -16.89 -2.88
CA VAL A 350 6.30 -17.99 -3.50
C VAL A 350 6.86 -19.29 -2.97
N SER A 351 6.01 -20.22 -2.55
CA SER A 351 6.43 -21.51 -2.00
C SER A 351 5.65 -22.68 -2.59
N GLY A 352 6.33 -23.82 -2.74
CA GLY A 352 5.75 -25.03 -3.29
C GLY A 352 6.76 -26.15 -3.54
N TRP A 353 6.25 -27.27 -4.08
CA TRP A 353 7.02 -28.47 -4.45
C TRP A 353 7.17 -28.62 -5.96
N GLY A 354 6.93 -27.56 -6.71
CA GLY A 354 7.03 -27.53 -8.16
C GLY A 354 8.43 -27.89 -8.67
N ALA A 355 8.49 -28.28 -9.93
CA ALA A 355 9.71 -28.59 -10.64
C ALA A 355 10.64 -27.37 -10.71
N THR A 356 11.95 -27.58 -10.84
CA THR A 356 12.92 -26.48 -10.95
C THR A 356 13.03 -25.89 -12.36
N HIS A 357 12.39 -26.53 -13.33
CA HIS A 357 12.39 -26.23 -14.76
C HIS A 357 11.24 -26.98 -15.42
N GLU A 358 10.87 -26.60 -16.64
CA GLU A 358 9.62 -27.01 -17.33
C GLU A 358 9.40 -28.52 -17.49
N CYS A 359 10.48 -29.32 -17.50
CA CYS A 359 10.47 -30.78 -17.61
C CYS A 359 11.03 -31.49 -16.35
N GLY A 360 11.21 -30.75 -15.25
CA GLY A 360 11.79 -31.29 -14.02
C GLY A 360 10.81 -32.16 -13.22
N ALA A 361 11.34 -33.07 -12.43
CA ALA A 361 10.55 -33.77 -11.43
C ALA A 361 10.17 -32.81 -10.27
N PRO A 362 8.99 -32.99 -9.64
CA PRO A 362 8.63 -32.28 -8.42
C PRO A 362 9.72 -32.42 -7.34
N LEU A 363 9.90 -31.37 -6.57
CA LEU A 363 10.96 -31.33 -5.56
C LEU A 363 10.60 -32.19 -4.36
N ARG A 364 11.63 -32.87 -3.84
CA ARG A 364 11.51 -33.65 -2.60
C ARG A 364 11.16 -32.77 -1.42
N PHE A 365 11.64 -31.53 -1.39
CA PHE A 365 11.49 -30.64 -0.24
C PHE A 365 10.71 -29.38 -0.61
N LEU A 366 10.02 -28.80 0.36
CA LEU A 366 9.34 -27.52 0.20
C LEU A 366 10.36 -26.41 -0.05
N MET A 367 10.22 -25.73 -1.17
CA MET A 367 11.09 -24.62 -1.54
C MET A 367 10.33 -23.30 -1.52
N HIS A 368 11.06 -22.20 -1.44
CA HIS A 368 10.52 -20.88 -1.66
C HIS A 368 11.49 -20.00 -2.47
N VAL A 369 10.92 -19.05 -3.19
CA VAL A 369 11.66 -18.01 -3.93
C VAL A 369 11.08 -16.64 -3.58
N ARG A 370 11.90 -15.61 -3.66
CA ARG A 370 11.49 -14.23 -3.42
C ARG A 370 11.49 -13.50 -4.74
N VAL A 371 10.33 -12.97 -5.12
CA VAL A 371 10.16 -12.32 -6.43
C VAL A 371 9.46 -10.97 -6.28
N PRO A 372 9.90 -9.93 -7.01
CA PRO A 372 9.26 -8.61 -6.97
C PRO A 372 8.00 -8.60 -7.83
N VAL A 373 6.99 -7.86 -7.38
CA VAL A 373 5.82 -7.50 -8.20
C VAL A 373 6.26 -6.61 -9.35
N VAL A 374 5.70 -6.86 -10.53
CA VAL A 374 5.99 -6.12 -11.77
C VAL A 374 4.78 -5.27 -12.14
N SER A 375 5.02 -4.07 -12.68
CA SER A 375 3.94 -3.23 -13.20
C SER A 375 3.15 -3.95 -14.30
N MET A 376 1.84 -3.73 -14.32
CA MET A 376 0.94 -4.35 -15.30
C MET A 376 1.36 -4.05 -16.74
N GLU A 377 1.82 -2.82 -17.00
CA GLU A 377 2.31 -2.41 -18.31
C GLU A 377 3.53 -3.21 -18.75
N ARG A 378 4.53 -3.38 -17.86
CA ARG A 378 5.72 -4.17 -18.16
C ARG A 378 5.39 -5.64 -18.31
N CYS A 379 4.50 -6.18 -17.47
CA CYS A 379 4.07 -7.56 -17.61
C CYS A 379 3.38 -7.80 -18.95
N GLN A 380 2.38 -6.99 -19.30
CA GLN A 380 1.63 -7.20 -20.54
C GLN A 380 2.51 -7.07 -21.80
N ARG A 381 3.56 -6.23 -21.76
CA ARG A 381 4.54 -6.15 -22.87
C ARG A 381 5.43 -7.39 -22.97
N ALA A 382 5.65 -8.09 -21.86
CA ALA A 382 6.48 -9.28 -21.79
C ALA A 382 5.70 -10.57 -22.14
N MET A 383 4.42 -10.63 -21.83
CA MET A 383 3.57 -11.81 -22.03
C MET A 383 2.88 -11.79 -23.40
N ASP A 384 2.73 -12.96 -24.02
CA ASP A 384 2.02 -13.13 -25.29
C ASP A 384 0.50 -13.19 -25.06
N ARG A 385 0.08 -13.74 -23.91
CA ARG A 385 -1.31 -13.80 -23.48
C ARG A 385 -1.75 -12.52 -22.76
N LEU A 386 -3.06 -12.23 -22.83
CA LEU A 386 -3.65 -11.12 -22.10
C LEU A 386 -3.65 -11.43 -20.60
N VAL A 387 -3.04 -10.55 -19.82
CA VAL A 387 -3.11 -10.50 -18.37
C VAL A 387 -4.26 -9.55 -18.02
N THR A 388 -5.21 -9.99 -17.19
CA THR A 388 -6.38 -9.18 -16.80
C THR A 388 -6.14 -8.45 -15.47
N ASP A 389 -7.01 -7.52 -15.10
CA ASP A 389 -6.94 -6.82 -13.80
C ASP A 389 -7.16 -7.75 -12.58
N ASN A 390 -7.66 -8.96 -12.83
CA ASN A 390 -7.77 -10.03 -11.84
C ASN A 390 -6.46 -10.79 -11.61
N MET A 391 -5.40 -10.40 -12.31
CA MET A 391 -4.09 -11.00 -12.24
C MET A 391 -3.04 -9.94 -11.92
N PHE A 392 -1.85 -10.40 -11.53
CA PHE A 392 -0.64 -9.60 -11.51
C PHE A 392 0.55 -10.51 -11.78
N CYS A 393 1.69 -9.88 -12.10
CA CYS A 393 2.90 -10.61 -12.41
C CYS A 393 3.99 -10.32 -11.38
N ALA A 394 4.84 -11.31 -11.17
CA ALA A 394 6.02 -11.16 -10.34
C ALA A 394 7.17 -12.02 -10.87
N GLY A 395 8.38 -11.51 -10.72
CA GLY A 395 9.58 -12.18 -11.22
C GLY A 395 10.66 -11.19 -11.62
N TYR A 396 11.81 -11.73 -12.03
CA TYR A 396 12.95 -10.95 -12.49
C TYR A 396 13.03 -11.02 -14.03
N GLU A 397 13.32 -9.90 -14.68
CA GLU A 397 13.41 -9.85 -16.15
C GLU A 397 14.66 -10.57 -16.70
N ALA A 398 15.77 -10.52 -15.95
CA ALA A 398 17.08 -10.99 -16.41
C ALA A 398 17.57 -12.26 -15.69
N GLU A 399 16.89 -12.68 -14.63
CA GLU A 399 17.28 -13.83 -13.81
C GLU A 399 16.28 -14.95 -14.01
N ALA A 400 16.80 -16.17 -14.15
CA ALA A 400 15.96 -17.37 -14.19
C ALA A 400 15.52 -17.70 -12.75
N GLU A 401 14.62 -16.90 -12.17
CA GLU A 401 13.96 -17.23 -10.91
C GLU A 401 12.44 -17.08 -11.06
N ASP A 402 11.71 -18.20 -10.99
CA ASP A 402 10.27 -18.24 -11.23
C ASP A 402 9.60 -19.46 -10.59
N ALA A 403 8.28 -19.38 -10.39
CA ALA A 403 7.46 -20.54 -10.05
C ALA A 403 7.30 -21.46 -11.27
N CYS A 404 7.11 -22.76 -11.06
CA CYS A 404 7.00 -23.70 -12.17
C CYS A 404 5.94 -24.79 -11.91
N LYS A 405 5.83 -25.75 -12.84
CA LYS A 405 4.86 -26.85 -12.78
C LYS A 405 4.89 -27.55 -11.41
N GLY A 406 3.75 -27.62 -10.75
CA GLY A 406 3.58 -28.21 -9.43
C GLY A 406 3.55 -27.20 -8.27
N ASP A 407 3.84 -25.93 -8.53
CA ASP A 407 3.56 -24.83 -7.59
C ASP A 407 2.14 -24.26 -7.75
N SER A 408 1.44 -24.65 -8.81
CA SER A 408 0.04 -24.27 -9.13
C SER A 408 -0.86 -24.32 -7.91
N GLY A 409 -1.59 -23.23 -7.66
CA GLY A 409 -2.46 -23.08 -6.50
C GLY A 409 -1.73 -22.68 -5.21
N GLY A 410 -0.40 -22.64 -5.20
CA GLY A 410 0.43 -22.21 -4.08
C GLY A 410 0.35 -20.70 -3.79
N PRO A 411 0.85 -20.26 -2.62
CA PRO A 411 0.78 -18.87 -2.18
C PRO A 411 1.79 -17.96 -2.88
N PHE A 412 1.37 -16.73 -3.17
CA PHE A 412 2.23 -15.56 -3.20
C PHE A 412 2.00 -14.75 -1.91
N ALA A 413 2.93 -14.86 -0.97
CA ALA A 413 2.82 -14.33 0.38
C ALA A 413 3.73 -13.11 0.60
N VAL A 414 3.21 -12.04 1.19
CA VAL A 414 3.97 -10.82 1.49
C VAL A 414 4.02 -10.58 3.00
N PRO A 415 5.22 -10.43 3.61
CA PRO A 415 5.33 -10.05 5.00
C PRO A 415 5.10 -8.54 5.17
N TYR A 416 4.23 -8.17 6.11
CA TYR A 416 3.93 -6.79 6.46
C TYR A 416 3.68 -6.67 7.97
N HIS A 417 4.47 -5.85 8.67
CA HIS A 417 4.40 -5.65 10.13
C HIS A 417 4.27 -6.95 10.95
N ASN A 418 5.17 -7.92 10.74
CA ASN A 418 5.19 -9.24 11.40
C ASN A 418 3.99 -10.16 11.12
N THR A 419 3.19 -9.83 10.10
CA THR A 419 2.07 -10.66 9.63
C THR A 419 2.25 -11.00 8.17
N TRP A 420 1.83 -12.20 7.77
CA TRP A 420 1.89 -12.65 6.37
C TRP A 420 0.53 -12.55 5.71
N PHE A 421 0.50 -11.91 4.53
CA PHE A 421 -0.71 -11.73 3.73
C PHE A 421 -0.62 -12.46 2.40
N LEU A 422 -1.70 -13.14 2.03
CA LEU A 422 -1.85 -13.80 0.74
C LEU A 422 -2.34 -12.79 -0.29
N LEU A 423 -1.48 -12.40 -1.23
CA LEU A 423 -1.86 -11.47 -2.30
C LEU A 423 -2.19 -12.18 -3.61
N GLY A 424 -1.52 -13.32 -3.85
CA GLY A 424 -1.63 -14.04 -5.09
C GLY A 424 -1.73 -15.55 -4.90
N ILE A 425 -2.28 -16.20 -5.92
CA ILE A 425 -2.28 -17.66 -6.09
C ILE A 425 -1.52 -17.95 -7.37
N VAL A 426 -0.54 -18.86 -7.32
CA VAL A 426 0.21 -19.30 -8.52
C VAL A 426 -0.78 -19.88 -9.53
N SER A 427 -0.86 -19.30 -10.73
CA SER A 427 -1.86 -19.65 -11.74
C SER A 427 -1.21 -20.22 -13.00
N TRP A 428 -0.51 -19.39 -13.78
CA TRP A 428 0.12 -19.81 -15.04
C TRP A 428 1.38 -18.98 -15.34
N GLY A 429 2.12 -19.39 -16.37
CA GLY A 429 3.31 -18.70 -16.87
C GLY A 429 3.63 -19.16 -18.29
N GLU A 430 4.42 -18.37 -19.01
CA GLU A 430 4.99 -18.74 -20.31
C GLU A 430 6.38 -19.33 -20.08
N GLY A 431 6.46 -20.67 -20.09
CA GLY A 431 7.66 -21.39 -19.67
C GLY A 431 7.84 -21.40 -18.15
N CYS A 432 9.00 -21.86 -17.69
CA CYS A 432 9.43 -21.73 -16.30
C CYS A 432 10.77 -21.00 -16.25
N ALA A 433 10.81 -19.83 -15.62
CA ALA A 433 12.02 -19.02 -15.52
C ALA A 433 12.62 -18.67 -16.90
N GLU A 434 11.74 -18.49 -17.89
CA GLU A 434 12.15 -18.04 -19.22
C GLU A 434 12.57 -16.56 -19.16
N LYS A 435 13.71 -16.27 -19.80
CA LYS A 435 14.27 -14.92 -19.75
C LYS A 435 13.29 -13.92 -20.38
N GLY A 436 12.96 -12.88 -19.63
CA GLY A 436 12.03 -11.84 -20.08
C GLY A 436 10.55 -12.20 -19.94
N LYS A 437 10.20 -13.33 -19.31
CA LYS A 437 8.82 -13.68 -18.94
C LYS A 437 8.64 -13.61 -17.42
N TYR A 438 7.39 -13.61 -16.98
CA TYR A 438 7.03 -13.52 -15.55
C TYR A 438 6.01 -14.60 -15.19
N GLY A 439 6.04 -15.03 -13.92
CA GLY A 439 4.95 -15.79 -13.34
C GLY A 439 3.69 -14.93 -13.19
N VAL A 440 2.52 -15.50 -13.47
CA VAL A 440 1.21 -14.84 -13.37
C VAL A 440 0.43 -15.43 -12.20
N TYR A 441 -0.10 -14.53 -11.38
CA TYR A 441 -0.76 -14.84 -10.12
C TYR A 441 -2.19 -14.28 -10.11
N THR A 442 -3.15 -15.07 -9.65
CA THR A 442 -4.52 -14.60 -9.43
C THR A 442 -4.54 -13.61 -8.26
N ARG A 443 -5.06 -12.40 -8.46
CA ARG A 443 -5.12 -11.32 -7.46
C ARG A 443 -6.20 -11.59 -6.41
N VAL A 444 -5.81 -12.14 -5.27
CA VAL A 444 -6.72 -12.60 -4.19
C VAL A 444 -7.66 -11.51 -3.69
N ALA A 445 -7.20 -10.26 -3.64
CA ALA A 445 -7.98 -9.12 -3.17
C ALA A 445 -9.32 -8.94 -3.91
N ASN A 446 -9.36 -9.24 -5.22
CA ASN A 446 -10.57 -9.10 -6.03
C ASN A 446 -11.61 -10.18 -5.69
N TYR A 447 -11.20 -11.26 -5.04
CA TYR A 447 -12.03 -12.43 -4.74
C TYR A 447 -12.42 -12.54 -3.26
N ILE A 448 -11.98 -11.61 -2.40
CA ILE A 448 -12.35 -11.60 -0.97
C ILE A 448 -13.87 -11.61 -0.76
N PRO A 449 -14.70 -10.86 -1.52
CA PRO A 449 -16.16 -10.94 -1.38
C PRO A 449 -16.70 -12.35 -1.67
N TRP A 450 -16.25 -12.98 -2.76
CA TRP A 450 -16.65 -14.34 -3.11
C TRP A 450 -16.18 -15.38 -2.08
N ILE A 451 -14.94 -15.27 -1.60
CA ILE A 451 -14.42 -16.14 -0.55
C ILE A 451 -15.30 -16.06 0.71
N THR A 452 -15.67 -14.84 1.08
CA THR A 452 -16.52 -14.55 2.23
C THR A 452 -17.91 -15.16 2.05
N GLU A 453 -18.56 -14.90 0.91
CA GLU A 453 -19.89 -15.42 0.58
C GLU A 453 -19.96 -16.97 0.64
N VAL A 454 -18.96 -17.65 0.06
CA VAL A 454 -18.90 -19.12 0.09
C VAL A 454 -18.73 -19.64 1.53
N ILE A 455 -17.88 -19.01 2.33
CA ILE A 455 -17.63 -19.44 3.70
C ILE A 455 -18.87 -19.22 4.57
N GLU A 456 -19.47 -18.04 4.51
CA GLU A 456 -20.68 -17.68 5.27
C GLU A 456 -21.86 -18.58 4.91
N SER A 457 -22.11 -18.80 3.61
CA SER A 457 -23.21 -19.67 3.16
C SER A 457 -23.08 -21.11 3.65
N VAL A 458 -21.87 -21.64 3.77
CA VAL A 458 -21.62 -22.98 4.33
C VAL A 458 -21.80 -22.99 5.84
N GLU A 459 -21.25 -22.00 6.55
CA GLU A 459 -21.40 -21.89 8.01
C GLU A 459 -22.87 -21.69 8.43
N ASP A 460 -23.65 -20.95 7.65
CA ASP A 460 -25.08 -20.74 7.92
C ASP A 460 -25.91 -21.99 7.62
N ALA A 461 -25.58 -22.74 6.56
CA ALA A 461 -26.20 -24.04 6.31
C ALA A 461 -25.93 -25.04 7.43
N GLU A 462 -24.71 -25.05 7.99
CA GLU A 462 -24.35 -25.88 9.16
C GLU A 462 -25.17 -25.50 10.40
N LYS A 463 -25.43 -24.19 10.64
CA LYS A 463 -26.26 -23.72 11.76
C LYS A 463 -27.74 -24.10 11.65
N ILE A 464 -28.26 -24.30 10.44
CA ILE A 464 -29.67 -24.69 10.22
C ILE A 464 -29.85 -26.20 10.43
N LEU A 465 -28.78 -26.98 10.24
CA LEU A 465 -28.78 -28.44 10.39
C LEU A 465 -28.53 -28.91 11.83
N HIS A 466 -28.13 -28.02 12.73
CA HIS A 466 -27.89 -28.24 14.16
C HIS A 466 -28.90 -27.49 15.02
#